data_AF-A0A8H6RZB0-F1
#
_entry.id   AF-A0A8H6RZB0-F1
#
_cell.length_a   1.000
_cell.length_b   1.000
_cell.length_c   1.000
_cell.angle_alpha   90.00
_cell.angle_beta   90.00
_cell.angle_gamma   90.00
#
_symmetry.space_group_name_H-M   'P 1'
#
loop_
_entity.id
_entity.type
_entity.pdbx_description
1 polymer ?
#
loop_
_entity_poly.entity_id
_entity_poly.type
_entity_poly.pdbx_seq_one_letter_code
_entity_poly.pdbx_strand_id
1 'polypeptide(L)'
;MKQLPLDILIPILEPLIADSRADLLNCSLVNKNFYRIAIPLYYRVLDARVSSESQLNSFVNPPRQDLTIPLRQQSCLAKYIHHLTIRGAITHKTLSIVLQCTNLNSLTWIDDIPSSPNSQSAFDCDRSPNNETLALLGVAHRVPRLSSLTLRTYNDLSSDAWVQFVSFPGLRKLSLWCFSISGCWNNGSIVESLTHLELCVGSINSTEYISLFVSLLNLEYLRLKGAPSSAIASLAALLPKLRSFDTDFVSAPLSAVDDQQTLQLHHLTVRTSTDALTPFYSWLRQLAGRGPDESFILHAFAVRAKHVVPSEFVKGLPLTLREFVVGEAELALSDVSFLCKSMCNLIRLECSVQTQDILAVEQAIGMGQRLRRVKFRGRGIKMSRVQARKWMIEHAELRNIGINSDMFKGKWVLDAEQGLVLRVDVAADGNRWGT
;
A
#
# COMPACT_ATOMS: atom_id res chain seq x y z
N MET A 1 27.19 24.53 -14.44
CA MET A 1 26.90 23.12 -14.05
C MET A 1 28.05 22.12 -14.23
N LYS A 2 29.10 22.36 -15.05
CA LYS A 2 30.20 21.38 -15.29
C LYS A 2 31.12 21.10 -14.09
N GLN A 3 30.98 21.83 -12.99
CA GLN A 3 31.84 21.74 -11.80
C GLN A 3 31.07 21.43 -10.51
N LEU A 4 29.84 20.90 -10.61
CA LEU A 4 29.12 20.49 -9.40
C LEU A 4 29.86 19.32 -8.73
N PRO A 5 30.19 19.42 -7.43
CA PRO A 5 30.71 18.31 -6.64
C PRO A 5 29.77 17.09 -6.68
N LEU A 6 30.32 15.88 -6.70
CA LEU A 6 29.53 14.64 -6.85
C LEU A 6 28.59 14.40 -5.67
N ASP A 7 29.00 14.81 -4.48
CA ASP A 7 28.24 14.77 -3.22
C ASP A 7 26.98 15.65 -3.27
N ILE A 8 26.99 16.73 -4.06
CA ILE A 8 25.80 17.58 -4.27
C ILE A 8 24.85 16.94 -5.29
N LEU A 9 25.35 16.16 -6.25
CA LEU A 9 24.51 15.56 -7.28
C LEU A 9 23.60 14.45 -6.72
N ILE A 10 24.03 13.70 -5.71
CA ILE A 10 23.22 12.63 -5.11
C ILE A 10 21.90 13.15 -4.52
N PRO A 11 21.88 14.12 -3.58
CA PRO A 11 20.63 14.61 -3.00
C PRO A 11 19.74 15.35 -4.01
N ILE A 12 20.30 15.83 -5.12
CA ILE A 12 19.52 16.44 -6.22
C ILE A 12 18.83 15.36 -7.07
N LEU A 13 19.52 14.26 -7.36
CA LEU A 13 19.01 13.21 -8.27
C LEU A 13 18.21 12.12 -7.54
N GLU A 14 18.44 11.89 -6.25
CA GLU A 14 17.77 10.83 -5.48
C GLU A 14 16.23 10.97 -5.45
N PRO A 15 15.63 12.17 -5.32
CA PRO A 15 14.18 12.34 -5.43
C PRO A 15 13.61 11.86 -6.77
N LEU A 16 14.38 11.95 -7.85
CA LEU A 16 13.94 11.52 -9.19
C LEU A 16 13.73 10.00 -9.31
N ILE A 17 14.24 9.20 -8.37
CA ILE A 17 13.97 7.74 -8.32
C ILE A 17 12.47 7.49 -8.18
N ALA A 18 11.78 8.30 -7.36
CA ALA A 18 10.35 8.20 -7.14
C ALA A 18 9.55 8.93 -8.22
N ASP A 19 10.04 10.08 -8.68
CA ASP A 19 9.26 10.99 -9.53
C ASP A 19 9.35 10.66 -11.03
N SER A 20 10.55 10.35 -11.55
CA SER A 20 10.76 10.22 -13.00
C SER A 20 12.07 9.50 -13.36
N ARG A 21 11.97 8.21 -13.70
CA ARG A 21 13.10 7.42 -14.25
C ARG A 21 13.61 7.99 -15.58
N ALA A 22 12.74 8.63 -16.35
CA ALA A 22 13.12 9.27 -17.61
C ALA A 22 14.10 10.43 -17.37
N ASP A 23 13.90 11.18 -16.29
CA ASP A 23 14.79 12.28 -15.94
C ASP A 23 16.14 11.78 -15.42
N LEU A 24 16.19 10.66 -14.68
CA LEU A 24 17.45 10.00 -14.33
C LEU A 24 18.22 9.54 -15.58
N LEU A 25 17.52 8.99 -16.58
CA LEU A 25 18.14 8.63 -17.84
C LEU A 25 18.69 9.86 -18.58
N ASN A 26 17.89 10.91 -18.73
CA ASN A 26 18.32 12.17 -19.35
C ASN A 26 19.52 12.77 -18.61
N CYS A 27 19.52 12.72 -17.27
CA CYS A 27 20.64 13.13 -16.44
C CYS A 27 21.91 12.35 -16.79
N SER A 28 21.82 11.03 -16.97
CA SER A 28 22.97 10.20 -17.33
C SER A 28 23.63 10.60 -18.67
N LEU A 29 22.89 11.27 -19.55
CA LEU A 29 23.37 11.74 -20.86
C LEU A 29 24.07 13.12 -20.79
N VAL A 30 23.97 13.84 -19.67
CA VAL A 30 24.50 15.22 -19.55
C VAL A 30 26.03 15.25 -19.61
N ASN A 31 26.71 14.44 -18.79
CA ASN A 31 28.17 14.29 -18.78
C ASN A 31 28.61 13.07 -17.96
N LYS A 32 29.92 12.78 -17.93
CA LYS A 32 30.50 11.62 -17.21
C LYS A 32 30.22 11.59 -15.70
N ASN A 33 30.14 12.74 -15.03
CA ASN A 33 29.86 12.80 -13.60
C ASN A 33 28.39 12.45 -13.32
N PHE A 34 27.48 13.04 -14.10
CA PHE A 34 26.08 12.67 -14.01
C PHE A 34 25.86 11.20 -14.39
N TYR A 35 26.52 10.68 -15.42
CA TYR A 35 26.46 9.25 -15.76
C TYR A 35 26.85 8.36 -14.57
N ARG A 36 27.98 8.67 -13.90
CA ARG A 36 28.47 7.88 -12.75
C ARG A 36 27.51 7.84 -11.56
N ILE A 37 26.71 8.89 -11.35
CA ILE A 37 25.75 8.98 -10.25
C ILE A 37 24.36 8.49 -10.67
N ALA A 38 23.89 8.90 -11.84
CA ALA A 38 22.54 8.62 -12.32
C ALA A 38 22.34 7.14 -12.67
N ILE A 39 23.34 6.45 -13.23
CA ILE A 39 23.21 5.03 -13.61
C ILE A 39 22.94 4.13 -12.38
N PRO A 40 23.71 4.19 -11.28
CA PRO A 40 23.36 3.46 -10.06
C PRO A 40 21.95 3.74 -9.54
N LEU A 41 21.52 5.01 -9.53
CA LEU A 41 20.17 5.39 -9.07
C LEU A 41 19.09 4.88 -10.01
N TYR A 42 19.34 4.92 -11.33
CA TYR A 42 18.44 4.40 -12.36
C TYR A 42 18.21 2.89 -12.21
N TYR A 43 19.27 2.11 -11.95
CA TYR A 43 19.17 0.66 -11.78
C TYR A 43 18.73 0.21 -10.37
N ARG A 44 18.59 1.13 -9.40
CA ARG A 44 18.21 0.80 -8.02
C ARG A 44 16.88 0.04 -7.92
N VAL A 45 15.94 0.37 -8.80
CA VAL A 45 14.66 -0.33 -8.96
C VAL A 45 14.60 -0.89 -10.38
N LEU A 46 14.34 -2.19 -10.53
CA LEU A 46 14.21 -2.85 -11.82
C LEU A 46 12.90 -3.63 -11.88
N ASP A 47 12.15 -3.47 -12.97
CA ASP A 47 10.99 -4.30 -13.33
C ASP A 47 11.37 -5.16 -14.54
N ALA A 48 11.27 -6.48 -14.39
CA ALA A 48 11.64 -7.48 -15.37
C ALA A 48 10.39 -8.22 -15.83
N ARG A 49 10.11 -8.21 -17.13
CA ARG A 49 8.97 -8.94 -17.72
C ARG A 49 9.50 -10.12 -18.53
N VAL A 50 9.07 -11.33 -18.19
CA VAL A 50 9.42 -12.54 -18.92
C VAL A 50 8.26 -12.88 -19.84
N SER A 51 8.41 -12.58 -21.14
CA SER A 51 7.45 -12.96 -22.18
C SER A 51 7.76 -14.38 -22.70
N SER A 52 6.73 -15.19 -22.89
CA SER A 52 6.84 -16.56 -23.42
C SER A 52 7.26 -16.61 -24.90
N GLU A 53 6.91 -15.58 -25.69
CA GLU A 53 7.10 -15.57 -27.15
C GLU A 53 8.54 -15.31 -27.60
N SER A 54 9.42 -14.84 -26.72
CA SER A 54 10.80 -14.57 -27.04
C SER A 54 11.72 -15.29 -26.05
N GLN A 55 12.54 -16.22 -26.54
CA GLN A 55 13.68 -16.76 -25.78
C GLN A 55 14.65 -15.67 -25.28
N LEU A 56 14.46 -14.43 -25.75
CA LEU A 56 15.05 -13.23 -25.21
C LEU A 56 14.15 -12.65 -24.10
N ASN A 57 14.44 -13.00 -22.83
CA ASN A 57 13.95 -12.23 -21.68
C ASN A 57 14.23 -10.74 -21.95
N SER A 58 13.18 -10.00 -22.31
CA SER A 58 13.27 -8.56 -22.51
C SER A 58 13.08 -7.92 -21.14
N PHE A 59 14.15 -7.37 -20.58
CA PHE A 59 14.03 -6.55 -19.38
C PHE A 59 13.37 -5.25 -19.79
N VAL A 60 12.04 -5.23 -19.76
CA VAL A 60 11.25 -4.05 -20.11
C VAL A 60 11.41 -3.02 -19.00
N ASN A 61 12.37 -2.11 -19.16
CA ASN A 61 12.29 -0.81 -18.50
C ASN A 61 11.05 -0.08 -19.06
N PRO A 62 10.09 0.36 -18.24
CA PRO A 62 9.03 1.23 -18.74
C PRO A 62 9.61 2.63 -19.07
N PRO A 63 9.01 3.43 -19.97
CA PRO A 63 8.50 3.14 -21.30
C PRO A 63 9.41 3.85 -22.33
N ARG A 64 10.58 3.32 -22.65
CA ARG A 64 11.29 3.66 -23.90
C ARG A 64 12.09 2.43 -24.31
N GLN A 65 11.71 1.86 -25.44
CA GLN A 65 12.17 0.58 -25.99
C GLN A 65 13.68 0.54 -26.31
N ASP A 66 14.40 1.65 -26.14
CA ASP A 66 15.77 1.81 -26.65
C ASP A 66 16.88 1.35 -25.70
N LEU A 67 16.56 1.01 -24.44
CA LEU A 67 17.54 0.51 -23.48
C LEU A 67 17.14 -0.87 -22.94
N THR A 68 16.87 -1.78 -23.87
CA THR A 68 16.92 -3.22 -23.58
C THR A 68 18.39 -3.65 -23.50
N ILE A 69 19.16 -3.09 -22.56
CA ILE A 69 20.53 -3.59 -22.32
C ILE A 69 20.35 -4.98 -21.69
N PRO A 70 20.79 -6.06 -22.37
CA PRO A 70 20.70 -7.38 -21.76
C PRO A 70 21.57 -7.35 -20.50
N LEU A 71 20.97 -7.49 -19.31
CA LEU A 71 21.70 -7.57 -18.04
C LEU A 71 22.84 -8.59 -18.07
N ARG A 72 22.73 -9.61 -18.94
CA ARG A 72 23.77 -10.61 -19.19
C ARG A 72 25.08 -10.01 -19.71
N GLN A 73 25.05 -8.90 -20.46
CA GLN A 73 26.23 -8.21 -20.96
C GLN A 73 26.85 -7.25 -19.93
N GLN A 74 26.14 -6.93 -18.85
CA GLN A 74 26.61 -5.99 -17.83
C GLN A 74 26.30 -6.52 -16.42
N SER A 75 26.87 -7.67 -16.06
CA SER A 75 26.85 -8.22 -14.70
C SER A 75 27.30 -7.20 -13.64
N CYS A 76 28.11 -6.21 -14.05
CA CYS A 76 28.55 -5.10 -13.23
C CYS A 76 27.43 -4.15 -12.80
N LEU A 77 26.27 -4.14 -13.46
CA LEU A 77 25.10 -3.32 -13.08
C LEU A 77 24.20 -4.01 -12.06
N ALA A 78 24.20 -5.34 -11.99
CA ALA A 78 23.33 -6.09 -11.08
C ALA A 78 23.57 -5.70 -9.61
N LYS A 79 24.80 -5.32 -9.27
CA LYS A 79 25.15 -4.82 -7.93
C LYS A 79 24.44 -3.52 -7.53
N TYR A 80 23.87 -2.76 -8.46
CA TYR A 80 23.12 -1.53 -8.15
C TYR A 80 21.64 -1.81 -7.89
N ILE A 81 21.15 -3.01 -8.19
CA ILE A 81 19.73 -3.37 -8.01
C ILE A 81 19.46 -3.63 -6.53
N HIS A 82 18.55 -2.83 -5.97
CA HIS A 82 18.09 -2.97 -4.58
C HIS A 82 16.65 -3.51 -4.51
N HIS A 83 15.84 -3.20 -5.53
CA HIS A 83 14.47 -3.67 -5.66
C HIS A 83 14.27 -4.31 -7.03
N LEU A 84 13.91 -5.58 -7.05
CA LEU A 84 13.67 -6.34 -8.28
C LEU A 84 12.23 -6.82 -8.31
N THR A 85 11.49 -6.42 -9.33
CA THR A 85 10.18 -6.99 -9.67
C THR A 85 10.35 -7.90 -10.87
N ILE A 86 9.84 -9.12 -10.78
CA ILE A 86 9.81 -10.11 -11.85
C ILE A 86 8.34 -10.40 -12.16
N ARG A 87 7.98 -10.36 -13.43
CA ARG A 87 6.65 -10.69 -13.94
C ARG A 87 6.74 -11.86 -14.91
N GLY A 88 5.84 -12.82 -14.77
CA GLY A 88 5.76 -14.02 -15.59
C GLY A 88 6.63 -15.17 -15.07
N ALA A 89 6.97 -16.10 -15.98
CA ALA A 89 7.59 -17.37 -15.64
C ALA A 89 9.00 -17.23 -15.04
N ILE A 90 9.31 -18.10 -14.09
CA ILE A 90 10.66 -18.22 -13.53
C ILE A 90 11.53 -19.10 -14.44
N THR A 91 12.54 -18.48 -15.06
CA THR A 91 13.52 -19.19 -15.91
C THR A 91 14.88 -19.28 -15.23
N HIS A 92 15.74 -20.21 -15.67
CA HIS A 92 17.13 -20.27 -15.21
C HIS A 92 17.88 -18.93 -15.36
N LYS A 93 17.57 -18.16 -16.41
CA LYS A 93 18.15 -16.83 -16.64
C LYS A 93 17.66 -15.81 -15.61
N THR A 94 16.38 -15.85 -15.25
CA THR A 94 15.81 -15.02 -14.17
C THR A 94 16.51 -15.31 -12.84
N LEU A 95 16.61 -16.59 -12.48
CA LEU A 95 17.30 -17.07 -11.28
C LEU A 95 18.76 -16.63 -11.23
N SER A 96 19.48 -16.74 -12.34
CA SER A 96 20.88 -16.30 -12.46
C SER A 96 21.05 -14.80 -12.18
N ILE A 97 20.08 -13.98 -12.59
CA ILE A 97 20.12 -12.53 -12.38
C ILE A 97 19.89 -12.19 -10.91
N VAL A 98 18.92 -12.84 -10.26
CA VAL A 98 18.67 -12.65 -8.82
C VAL A 98 19.94 -12.93 -8.02
N LEU A 99 20.69 -13.99 -8.36
CA LEU A 99 21.98 -14.31 -7.72
C LEU A 99 23.07 -13.25 -7.95
N GLN A 100 23.03 -12.50 -9.06
CA GLN A 100 23.99 -11.43 -9.34
C GLN A 100 23.67 -10.13 -8.58
N CYS A 101 22.43 -9.97 -8.11
CA CYS A 101 21.99 -8.80 -7.36
C CYS A 101 22.42 -8.87 -5.89
N THR A 102 23.72 -8.70 -5.63
CA THR A 102 24.32 -8.80 -4.28
C THR A 102 23.81 -7.77 -3.27
N ASN A 103 23.23 -6.65 -3.74
CA ASN A 103 22.64 -5.60 -2.92
C ASN A 103 21.10 -5.60 -2.93
N LEU A 104 20.49 -6.72 -3.35
CA LEU A 104 19.05 -6.84 -3.43
C LEU A 104 18.43 -6.89 -2.02
N ASN A 105 17.61 -5.89 -1.71
CA ASN A 105 16.90 -5.76 -0.44
C ASN A 105 15.43 -6.18 -0.54
N SER A 106 14.84 -6.06 -1.74
CA SER A 106 13.45 -6.41 -1.99
C SER A 106 13.28 -7.19 -3.29
N LEU A 107 12.59 -8.31 -3.23
CA LEU A 107 12.23 -9.13 -4.38
C LEU A 107 10.71 -9.23 -4.47
N THR A 108 10.16 -8.95 -5.64
CA THR A 108 8.75 -9.10 -5.96
C THR A 108 8.63 -10.04 -7.14
N TRP A 109 7.85 -11.11 -7.00
CA TRP A 109 7.46 -11.95 -8.12
C TRP A 109 5.95 -11.92 -8.30
N ILE A 110 5.53 -11.69 -9.54
CA ILE A 110 4.12 -11.67 -9.95
C ILE A 110 3.99 -12.67 -11.10
N ASP A 111 3.31 -13.76 -10.80
CA ASP A 111 2.90 -14.75 -11.78
C ASP A 111 1.67 -14.22 -12.54
N ASP A 112 1.95 -13.44 -13.58
CA ASP A 112 0.95 -12.86 -14.48
C ASP A 112 0.46 -13.87 -15.54
N ILE A 113 0.88 -15.14 -15.48
CA ILE A 113 0.48 -16.17 -16.43
C ILE A 113 -0.76 -16.88 -15.86
N PRO A 114 -1.98 -16.58 -16.35
CA PRO A 114 -3.13 -17.36 -15.94
C PRO A 114 -2.88 -18.81 -16.35
N SER A 115 -3.05 -19.74 -15.41
CA SER A 115 -2.99 -21.17 -15.63
C SER A 115 -4.11 -21.54 -16.63
N SER A 116 -3.89 -21.34 -17.92
CA SER A 116 -4.89 -21.62 -18.93
C SER A 116 -4.99 -23.14 -19.03
N PRO A 117 -6.13 -23.75 -18.68
CA PRO A 117 -6.29 -25.20 -18.71
C PRO A 117 -6.11 -25.77 -20.13
N ASN A 118 -6.20 -24.91 -21.15
CA ASN A 118 -6.04 -25.27 -22.56
C ASN A 118 -4.65 -24.93 -23.12
N SER A 119 -3.77 -24.30 -22.33
CA SER A 119 -2.37 -24.13 -22.71
C SER A 119 -1.58 -25.41 -22.45
N GLN A 120 -1.97 -26.49 -23.14
CA GLN A 120 -1.09 -27.65 -23.37
C GLN A 120 0.02 -27.23 -24.32
N SER A 121 0.94 -26.37 -23.87
CA SER A 121 2.23 -26.26 -24.53
C SER A 121 2.92 -27.61 -24.33
N ALA A 122 2.92 -28.43 -25.38
CA ALA A 122 3.42 -29.80 -25.43
C ALA A 122 4.93 -29.97 -25.14
N PHE A 123 5.60 -28.96 -24.58
CA PHE A 123 7.04 -28.91 -24.37
C PHE A 123 7.49 -28.80 -22.90
N ASP A 124 6.58 -28.75 -21.92
CA ASP A 124 6.97 -28.61 -20.50
C ASP A 124 6.05 -29.43 -19.56
N CYS A 125 6.12 -30.76 -19.65
CA CYS A 125 5.40 -31.69 -18.77
C CYS A 125 5.94 -31.79 -17.33
N ASP A 126 6.93 -30.97 -16.95
CA ASP A 126 7.53 -30.95 -15.60
C ASP A 126 7.42 -29.57 -14.90
N ARG A 127 6.69 -28.62 -15.50
CA ARG A 127 6.40 -27.32 -14.88
C ARG A 127 5.26 -27.43 -13.88
N SER A 128 5.55 -28.04 -12.73
CA SER A 128 4.73 -27.79 -11.55
C SER A 128 4.98 -26.34 -11.10
N PRO A 129 3.95 -25.50 -10.91
CA PRO A 129 4.11 -24.11 -10.43
C PRO A 129 4.80 -24.04 -9.06
N ASN A 130 4.70 -25.11 -8.28
CA ASN A 130 5.42 -25.27 -7.03
C ASN A 130 6.95 -25.31 -7.26
N ASN A 131 7.41 -25.91 -8.36
CA ASN A 131 8.83 -25.99 -8.69
C ASN A 131 9.39 -24.59 -9.01
N GLU A 132 8.62 -23.72 -9.69
CA GLU A 132 9.04 -22.35 -9.98
C GLU A 132 9.17 -21.52 -8.69
N THR A 133 8.17 -21.62 -7.81
CA THR A 133 8.19 -20.96 -6.50
C THR A 133 9.41 -21.42 -5.68
N LEU A 134 9.60 -22.73 -5.55
CA LEU A 134 10.72 -23.31 -4.81
C LEU A 134 12.08 -22.93 -5.40
N ALA A 135 12.22 -22.93 -6.72
CA ALA A 135 13.45 -22.53 -7.39
C ALA A 135 13.79 -21.05 -7.13
N LEU A 136 12.77 -20.18 -7.18
CA LEU A 136 12.93 -18.77 -6.83
C LEU A 136 13.34 -18.61 -5.36
N LEU A 137 12.65 -19.28 -4.43
CA LEU A 137 12.96 -19.20 -3.00
C LEU A 137 14.36 -19.72 -2.67
N GLY A 138 14.78 -20.83 -3.28
CA GLY A 138 16.14 -21.37 -3.08
C GLY A 138 17.25 -20.46 -3.62
N VAL A 139 16.95 -19.62 -4.62
CA VAL A 139 17.85 -18.56 -5.07
C VAL A 139 17.79 -17.35 -4.14
N ALA A 140 16.60 -16.91 -3.79
CA ALA A 140 16.37 -15.76 -2.93
C ALA A 140 17.06 -15.94 -1.56
N HIS A 141 17.00 -17.16 -0.99
CA HIS A 141 17.63 -17.49 0.29
C HIS A 141 19.16 -17.30 0.29
N ARG A 142 19.79 -17.37 -0.90
CA ARG A 142 21.24 -17.14 -1.07
C ARG A 142 21.60 -15.66 -1.23
N VAL A 143 20.62 -14.77 -1.26
CA VAL A 143 20.83 -13.33 -1.38
C VAL A 143 20.99 -12.72 0.03
N PRO A 144 22.18 -12.23 0.40
CA PRO A 144 22.52 -11.94 1.80
C PRO A 144 21.81 -10.74 2.41
N ARG A 145 21.28 -9.83 1.58
CA ARG A 145 20.64 -8.57 2.03
C ARG A 145 19.13 -8.55 1.84
N LEU A 146 18.55 -9.65 1.36
CA LEU A 146 17.14 -9.69 1.03
C LEU A 146 16.29 -9.70 2.31
N SER A 147 15.61 -8.59 2.57
CA SER A 147 14.78 -8.41 3.77
C SER A 147 13.29 -8.28 3.47
N SER A 148 12.91 -8.16 2.19
CA SER A 148 11.52 -7.98 1.76
C SER A 148 11.20 -8.91 0.58
N LEU A 149 10.17 -9.73 0.73
CA LEU A 149 9.73 -10.67 -0.30
C LEU A 149 8.24 -10.50 -0.55
N THR A 150 7.87 -10.27 -1.80
CA THR A 150 6.48 -10.23 -2.27
C THR A 150 6.28 -11.30 -3.32
N LEU A 151 5.31 -12.18 -3.10
CA LEU A 151 4.93 -13.22 -4.03
C LEU A 151 3.45 -13.09 -4.33
N ARG A 152 3.12 -13.00 -5.62
CA ARG A 152 1.74 -13.00 -6.12
C ARG A 152 1.61 -14.10 -7.15
N THR A 153 0.83 -15.12 -6.83
CA THR A 153 0.56 -16.25 -7.71
C THR A 153 -0.89 -16.67 -7.65
N TYR A 154 -1.39 -17.28 -8.72
CA TYR A 154 -2.71 -17.89 -8.75
C TYR A 154 -2.70 -19.31 -8.17
N ASN A 155 -1.52 -19.87 -7.91
CA ASN A 155 -1.35 -21.23 -7.43
C ASN A 155 -1.40 -21.30 -5.91
N ASP A 156 -1.59 -22.51 -5.39
CA ASP A 156 -1.42 -22.79 -3.97
C ASP A 156 0.06 -22.77 -3.58
N LEU A 157 0.34 -22.39 -2.33
CA LEU A 157 1.69 -22.53 -1.77
C LEU A 157 1.81 -23.89 -1.07
N SER A 158 2.84 -24.64 -1.45
CA SER A 158 3.18 -25.92 -0.83
C SER A 158 3.83 -25.76 0.55
N SER A 159 3.81 -26.84 1.34
CA SER A 159 4.55 -26.96 2.60
C SER A 159 6.02 -26.63 2.47
N ASP A 160 6.64 -27.09 1.39
CA ASP A 160 8.06 -26.86 1.15
C ASP A 160 8.35 -25.37 0.90
N ALA A 161 7.47 -24.68 0.17
CA ALA A 161 7.61 -23.24 -0.04
C ALA A 161 7.47 -22.47 1.29
N TRP A 162 6.54 -22.89 2.15
CA TRP A 162 6.40 -22.33 3.48
C TRP A 162 7.63 -22.55 4.36
N VAL A 163 8.20 -23.75 4.36
CA VAL A 163 9.45 -24.07 5.08
C VAL A 163 10.60 -23.16 4.62
N GLN A 164 10.67 -22.85 3.32
CA GLN A 164 11.66 -21.91 2.78
C GLN A 164 11.41 -20.47 3.24
N PHE A 165 10.14 -20.03 3.38
CA PHE A 165 9.82 -18.69 3.91
C PHE A 165 10.18 -18.53 5.38
N VAL A 166 9.87 -19.52 6.22
CA VAL A 166 10.13 -19.44 7.66
C VAL A 166 11.61 -19.60 8.02
N SER A 167 12.39 -20.24 7.14
CA SER A 167 13.85 -20.37 7.31
C SER A 167 14.62 -19.16 6.79
N PHE A 168 13.95 -18.17 6.19
CA PHE A 168 14.59 -17.08 5.47
C PHE A 168 15.32 -16.12 6.43
N PRO A 169 16.67 -16.03 6.39
CA PRO A 169 17.43 -15.30 7.38
C PRO A 169 17.21 -13.79 7.22
N GLY A 170 16.80 -13.10 8.29
CA GLY A 170 16.67 -11.65 8.32
C GLY A 170 15.49 -11.10 7.51
N LEU A 171 14.54 -11.95 7.08
CA LEU A 171 13.32 -11.51 6.40
C LEU A 171 12.48 -10.65 7.35
N ARG A 172 12.21 -9.40 6.96
CA ARG A 172 11.44 -8.43 7.74
C ARG A 172 10.07 -8.17 7.18
N LYS A 173 9.91 -8.26 5.86
CA LYS A 173 8.64 -8.07 5.16
C LYS A 173 8.32 -9.26 4.28
N LEU A 174 7.13 -9.83 4.46
CA LEU A 174 6.58 -10.89 3.64
C LEU A 174 5.19 -10.47 3.14
N SER A 175 4.96 -10.54 1.84
CA SER A 175 3.64 -10.30 1.24
C SER A 175 3.28 -11.46 0.33
N LEU A 176 2.29 -12.26 0.70
CA LEU A 176 1.81 -13.42 -0.04
C LEU A 176 0.40 -13.19 -0.56
N TRP A 177 0.24 -13.36 -1.86
CA TRP A 177 -1.04 -13.36 -2.55
C TRP A 177 -1.12 -14.67 -3.31
N CYS A 178 -1.93 -15.60 -2.80
CA CYS A 178 -2.09 -16.94 -3.36
C CYS A 178 -3.50 -17.46 -3.09
N PHE A 179 -3.88 -18.57 -3.73
CA PHE A 179 -5.22 -19.12 -3.54
C PHE A 179 -5.38 -19.76 -2.16
N SER A 180 -4.48 -20.67 -1.79
CA SER A 180 -4.41 -21.25 -0.45
C SER A 180 -2.97 -21.52 0.01
N ILE A 181 -2.82 -21.83 1.29
CA ILE A 181 -1.57 -22.29 1.93
C ILE A 181 -1.95 -23.53 2.75
N SER A 182 -1.67 -24.72 2.24
CA SER A 182 -2.22 -25.97 2.78
C SER A 182 -1.28 -26.65 3.78
N GLY A 183 -1.72 -26.83 5.03
CA GLY A 183 -1.03 -27.70 6.01
C GLY A 183 0.33 -27.22 6.52
N CYS A 184 0.68 -25.94 6.31
CA CYS A 184 2.03 -25.44 6.51
C CYS A 184 2.29 -24.78 7.88
N TRP A 185 1.24 -24.38 8.59
CA TRP A 185 1.33 -23.39 9.67
C TRP A 185 1.95 -23.90 10.98
N ASN A 186 2.00 -25.22 11.18
CA ASN A 186 2.24 -25.81 12.50
C ASN A 186 3.72 -26.16 12.79
N ASN A 187 4.62 -26.05 11.80
CA ASN A 187 5.92 -26.73 11.87
C ASN A 187 7.15 -25.81 11.88
N GLY A 188 7.02 -24.51 12.21
CA GLY A 188 8.18 -23.64 12.28
C GLY A 188 8.00 -22.41 13.15
N SER A 189 9.05 -22.05 13.89
CA SER A 189 9.24 -20.68 14.37
C SER A 189 9.36 -19.80 13.12
N ILE A 190 8.34 -19.00 12.85
CA ILE A 190 8.42 -18.00 11.80
C ILE A 190 9.49 -17.01 12.20
N VAL A 191 10.22 -16.51 11.20
CA VAL A 191 11.36 -15.59 11.37
C VAL A 191 11.03 -14.53 12.41
N GLU A 192 11.71 -14.57 13.56
CA GLU A 192 11.52 -13.60 14.66
C GLU A 192 11.75 -12.15 14.18
N SER A 193 12.45 -11.96 13.06
CA SER A 193 12.68 -10.65 12.44
C SER A 193 11.50 -10.11 11.62
N LEU A 194 10.42 -10.89 11.43
CA LEU A 194 9.27 -10.46 10.64
C LEU A 194 8.52 -9.34 11.37
N THR A 195 8.48 -8.17 10.75
CA THR A 195 7.81 -6.97 11.25
C THR A 195 6.60 -6.58 10.40
N HIS A 196 6.58 -7.02 9.13
CA HIS A 196 5.52 -6.71 8.17
C HIS A 196 5.03 -7.98 7.48
N LEU A 197 3.73 -8.23 7.56
CA LEU A 197 3.10 -9.39 6.94
C LEU A 197 1.85 -8.96 6.18
N GLU A 198 1.78 -9.31 4.89
CA GLU A 198 0.57 -9.20 4.08
C GLU A 198 0.14 -10.61 3.65
N LEU A 199 -1.04 -11.05 4.08
CA LEU A 199 -1.63 -12.32 3.68
C LEU A 199 -2.94 -12.05 2.94
N CYS A 200 -2.94 -12.35 1.65
CA CYS A 200 -4.10 -12.31 0.78
C CYS A 200 -4.36 -13.72 0.24
N VAL A 201 -5.10 -14.49 1.02
CA VAL A 201 -5.29 -15.93 0.89
C VAL A 201 -6.78 -16.25 0.91
N GLY A 202 -7.25 -17.09 -0.02
CA GLY A 202 -8.67 -17.29 -0.28
C GLY A 202 -9.39 -18.12 0.79
N SER A 203 -8.69 -18.99 1.51
CA SER A 203 -9.28 -19.79 2.58
C SER A 203 -8.21 -20.23 3.59
N ILE A 204 -8.31 -19.73 4.82
CA ILE A 204 -7.56 -20.19 5.99
C ILE A 204 -8.55 -20.30 7.14
N ASN A 205 -8.48 -21.39 7.90
CA ASN A 205 -9.34 -21.55 9.07
C ASN A 205 -8.81 -20.72 10.26
N SER A 206 -9.71 -20.32 11.18
CA SER A 206 -9.31 -19.46 12.31
C SER A 206 -8.22 -20.08 13.19
N THR A 207 -8.17 -21.41 13.31
CA THR A 207 -7.17 -22.14 14.12
C THR A 207 -5.76 -22.07 13.54
N GLU A 208 -5.63 -22.08 12.21
CA GLU A 208 -4.36 -21.90 11.50
C GLU A 208 -3.81 -20.48 11.69
N TYR A 209 -4.68 -19.46 11.63
CA TYR A 209 -4.28 -18.09 11.93
C TYR A 209 -3.75 -17.94 13.36
N ILE A 210 -4.44 -18.51 14.35
CA ILE A 210 -3.97 -18.43 15.74
C ILE A 210 -2.57 -19.05 15.86
N SER A 211 -2.38 -20.26 15.33
CA SER A 211 -1.09 -20.96 15.39
C SER A 211 0.04 -20.17 14.73
N LEU A 212 -0.25 -19.54 13.58
CA LEU A 212 0.63 -18.62 12.88
C LEU A 212 1.01 -17.41 13.77
N PHE A 213 0.01 -16.67 14.26
CA PHE A 213 0.23 -15.36 14.89
C PHE A 213 0.83 -15.44 16.29
N VAL A 214 0.65 -16.56 17.01
CA VAL A 214 1.33 -16.78 18.31
C VAL A 214 2.86 -16.69 18.19
N SER A 215 3.42 -17.04 17.02
CA SER A 215 4.87 -16.97 16.78
C SER A 215 5.37 -15.58 16.33
N LEU A 216 4.47 -14.64 16.00
CA LEU A 216 4.79 -13.37 15.33
C LEU A 216 4.81 -12.17 16.29
N LEU A 217 5.48 -12.30 17.43
CA LEU A 217 5.46 -11.30 18.50
C LEU A 217 6.09 -9.94 18.14
N ASN A 218 6.90 -9.90 17.08
CA ASN A 218 7.55 -8.68 16.58
C ASN A 218 6.78 -7.99 15.44
N LEU A 219 5.60 -8.47 15.10
CA LEU A 219 4.83 -7.93 13.98
C LEU A 219 4.28 -6.54 14.31
N GLU A 220 4.65 -5.55 13.49
CA GLU A 220 4.21 -4.15 13.61
C GLU A 220 3.15 -3.79 12.57
N TYR A 221 3.20 -4.42 11.40
CA TYR A 221 2.26 -4.23 10.31
C TYR A 221 1.65 -5.56 9.89
N LEU A 222 0.33 -5.66 9.97
CA LEU A 222 -0.44 -6.80 9.46
C LEU A 222 -1.46 -6.32 8.43
N ARG A 223 -1.45 -6.95 7.26
CA ARG A 223 -2.55 -6.91 6.31
C ARG A 223 -3.12 -8.31 6.14
N LEU A 224 -4.39 -8.46 6.44
CA LEU A 224 -5.06 -9.76 6.44
C LEU A 224 -6.36 -9.68 5.64
N LYS A 225 -6.35 -10.24 4.43
CA LYS A 225 -7.54 -10.30 3.58
C LYS A 225 -8.21 -11.67 3.65
N GLY A 226 -9.54 -11.68 3.59
CA GLY A 226 -10.34 -12.90 3.58
C GLY A 226 -10.49 -13.61 4.94
N ALA A 227 -9.86 -13.13 6.01
CA ALA A 227 -10.07 -13.69 7.34
C ALA A 227 -11.49 -13.40 7.88
N PRO A 228 -12.12 -14.35 8.60
CA PRO A 228 -13.45 -14.14 9.15
C PRO A 228 -13.43 -13.06 10.24
N SER A 229 -14.38 -12.12 10.19
CA SER A 229 -14.43 -10.97 11.12
C SER A 229 -14.45 -11.39 12.60
N SER A 230 -15.03 -12.55 12.91
CA SER A 230 -15.09 -13.10 14.28
C SER A 230 -13.71 -13.48 14.84
N ALA A 231 -12.72 -13.76 14.00
CA ALA A 231 -11.35 -14.08 14.45
C ALA A 231 -10.49 -12.83 14.61
N ILE A 232 -10.76 -11.76 13.86
CA ILE A 232 -9.88 -10.60 13.72
C ILE A 232 -9.44 -9.98 15.06
N ALA A 233 -10.38 -9.77 15.98
CA ALA A 233 -10.06 -9.20 17.29
C ALA A 233 -9.10 -10.11 18.09
N SER A 234 -9.38 -11.42 18.13
CA SER A 234 -8.53 -12.40 18.79
C SER A 234 -7.14 -12.50 18.15
N LEU A 235 -7.04 -12.39 16.82
CA LEU A 235 -5.75 -12.42 16.12
C LEU A 235 -4.91 -11.18 16.44
N ALA A 236 -5.52 -9.99 16.43
CA ALA A 236 -4.84 -8.76 16.78
C ALA A 236 -4.35 -8.77 18.25
N ALA A 237 -5.12 -9.39 19.15
CA ALA A 237 -4.77 -9.58 20.55
C ALA A 237 -3.48 -10.40 20.77
N LEU A 238 -3.13 -11.28 19.83
CA LEU A 238 -1.90 -12.08 19.89
C LEU A 238 -0.64 -11.29 19.49
N LEU A 239 -0.80 -10.06 18.99
CA LEU A 239 0.28 -9.29 18.36
C LEU A 239 0.57 -8.01 19.17
N PRO A 240 1.40 -8.10 20.24
CA PRO A 240 1.57 -7.03 21.21
C PRO A 240 2.23 -5.77 20.64
N LYS A 241 2.95 -5.89 19.52
CA LYS A 241 3.63 -4.77 18.84
C LYS A 241 2.88 -4.27 17.61
N LEU A 242 1.67 -4.77 17.36
CA LEU A 242 0.91 -4.41 16.17
C LEU A 242 0.51 -2.93 16.21
N ARG A 243 1.01 -2.17 15.24
CA ARG A 243 0.78 -0.72 15.09
C ARG A 243 -0.16 -0.42 13.93
N SER A 244 -0.08 -1.19 12.87
CA SER A 244 -0.88 -0.98 11.67
C SER A 244 -1.60 -2.26 11.31
N PHE A 245 -2.92 -2.17 11.19
CA PHE A 245 -3.76 -3.30 10.84
C PHE A 245 -4.66 -2.97 9.66
N ASP A 246 -4.60 -3.78 8.61
CA ASP A 246 -5.39 -3.66 7.40
C ASP A 246 -6.17 -4.95 7.15
N THR A 247 -7.49 -4.92 7.34
CA THR A 247 -8.34 -6.11 7.31
C THR A 247 -9.60 -5.92 6.49
N ASP A 248 -10.18 -7.04 6.05
CA ASP A 248 -11.51 -7.05 5.45
C ASP A 248 -12.57 -7.40 6.51
N PHE A 249 -13.77 -6.85 6.37
CA PHE A 249 -14.95 -7.31 7.09
C PHE A 249 -15.67 -8.36 6.24
N VAL A 250 -15.57 -9.60 6.67
CA VAL A 250 -16.33 -10.74 6.14
C VAL A 250 -17.44 -11.06 7.12
N SER A 251 -18.71 -10.90 6.70
CA SER A 251 -19.87 -11.12 7.57
C SER A 251 -19.82 -12.53 8.18
N ALA A 252 -19.70 -12.59 9.50
CA ALA A 252 -19.66 -13.81 10.29
C ALA A 252 -20.42 -13.57 11.59
N PRO A 253 -21.01 -14.60 12.22
CA PRO A 253 -21.58 -14.46 13.56
C PRO A 253 -20.50 -13.95 14.52
N LEU A 254 -20.75 -12.79 15.11
CA LEU A 254 -19.83 -12.18 16.06
C LEU A 254 -19.85 -12.98 17.35
N SER A 255 -18.71 -13.51 17.74
CA SER A 255 -18.52 -14.05 19.08
C SER A 255 -18.45 -12.89 20.07
N ALA A 256 -18.95 -13.07 21.29
CA ALA A 256 -18.70 -12.13 22.36
C ALA A 256 -17.18 -12.13 22.62
N VAL A 257 -16.51 -11.02 22.31
CA VAL A 257 -15.10 -10.82 22.63
C VAL A 257 -15.04 -10.36 24.08
N ASP A 258 -14.09 -10.90 24.84
CA ASP A 258 -13.83 -10.46 26.21
C ASP A 258 -13.30 -9.02 26.19
N ASP A 259 -13.96 -8.11 26.90
CA ASP A 259 -13.73 -6.66 26.86
C ASP A 259 -12.36 -6.22 27.42
N GLN A 260 -11.52 -7.16 27.88
CA GLN A 260 -10.34 -6.84 28.69
C GLN A 260 -9.07 -6.51 27.89
N GLN A 261 -8.98 -6.81 26.60
CA GLN A 261 -7.74 -6.58 25.84
C GLN A 261 -7.80 -5.33 24.96
N THR A 262 -7.03 -4.32 25.35
CA THR A 262 -6.92 -3.06 24.60
C THR A 262 -5.81 -3.14 23.56
N LEU A 263 -6.17 -3.16 22.28
CA LEU A 263 -5.22 -3.04 21.17
C LEU A 263 -4.73 -1.59 21.07
N GLN A 264 -3.41 -1.40 20.97
CA GLN A 264 -2.78 -0.10 20.72
C GLN A 264 -2.46 0.06 19.24
N LEU A 265 -3.51 0.20 18.41
CA LEU A 265 -3.33 0.43 16.98
C LEU A 265 -3.06 1.91 16.71
N HIS A 266 -2.11 2.20 15.83
CA HIS A 266 -1.91 3.52 15.25
C HIS A 266 -2.70 3.71 13.96
N HIS A 267 -2.72 2.69 13.12
CA HIS A 267 -3.40 2.72 11.84
C HIS A 267 -4.37 1.54 11.73
N LEU A 268 -5.63 1.84 11.42
CA LEU A 268 -6.64 0.83 11.12
C LEU A 268 -7.21 1.11 9.74
N THR A 269 -6.98 0.18 8.81
CA THR A 269 -7.66 0.12 7.52
C THR A 269 -8.67 -1.02 7.55
N VAL A 270 -9.93 -0.71 7.27
CA VAL A 270 -11.00 -1.68 7.15
C VAL A 270 -11.56 -1.62 5.75
N ARG A 271 -11.68 -2.77 5.11
CA ARG A 271 -12.37 -2.92 3.83
C ARG A 271 -13.70 -3.63 4.06
N THR A 272 -14.73 -3.21 3.36
CA THR A 272 -16.03 -3.87 3.44
C THR A 272 -16.74 -3.82 2.10
N SER A 273 -17.47 -4.88 1.79
CA SER A 273 -18.44 -4.93 0.72
C SER A 273 -19.82 -5.36 1.23
N THR A 274 -20.06 -5.27 2.55
CA THR A 274 -21.33 -5.67 3.15
C THR A 274 -22.36 -4.53 3.09
N ASP A 275 -23.63 -4.90 2.87
CA ASP A 275 -24.77 -4.01 3.14
C ASP A 275 -25.24 -4.12 4.62
N ALA A 276 -24.71 -5.07 5.40
CA ALA A 276 -25.09 -5.29 6.80
C ALA A 276 -24.36 -4.32 7.75
N LEU A 277 -24.82 -3.07 7.78
CA LEU A 277 -24.15 -1.99 8.52
C LEU A 277 -24.12 -2.18 10.04
N THR A 278 -25.19 -2.68 10.64
CA THR A 278 -25.29 -2.84 12.10
C THR A 278 -24.21 -3.77 12.67
N PRO A 279 -24.07 -5.03 12.22
CA PRO A 279 -23.00 -5.91 12.71
C PRO A 279 -21.61 -5.37 12.37
N PHE A 280 -21.47 -4.68 11.23
CA PHE A 280 -20.22 -4.06 10.83
C PHE A 280 -19.73 -3.00 11.83
N TYR A 281 -20.57 -2.04 12.22
CA TYR A 281 -20.16 -1.00 13.16
C TYR A 281 -20.00 -1.50 14.59
N SER A 282 -20.79 -2.51 15.01
CA SER A 282 -20.59 -3.17 16.31
C SER A 282 -19.23 -3.85 16.36
N TRP A 283 -18.86 -4.59 15.31
CA TRP A 283 -17.55 -5.21 15.17
C TRP A 283 -16.42 -4.17 15.09
N LEU A 284 -16.60 -3.09 14.33
CA LEU A 284 -15.62 -2.00 14.27
C LEU A 284 -15.36 -1.39 15.65
N ARG A 285 -16.39 -1.20 16.49
CA ARG A 285 -16.22 -0.70 17.86
C ARG A 285 -15.43 -1.67 18.74
N GLN A 286 -15.69 -2.97 18.59
CA GLN A 286 -14.91 -4.00 19.32
C GLN A 286 -13.44 -3.95 18.90
N LEU A 287 -13.16 -3.88 17.60
CA LEU A 287 -11.80 -3.80 17.08
C LEU A 287 -11.11 -2.48 17.47
N ALA A 288 -11.88 -1.40 17.50
CA ALA A 288 -11.46 -0.05 17.86
C ALA A 288 -11.61 0.23 19.36
N GLY A 289 -11.53 -0.75 20.27
CA GLY A 289 -11.80 -0.55 21.71
C GLY A 289 -11.15 0.70 22.35
N ARG A 290 -9.90 1.04 21.95
CA ARG A 290 -9.29 2.38 22.20
C ARG A 290 -9.01 3.20 20.93
N GLY A 291 -9.43 2.66 19.80
CA GLY A 291 -9.34 3.21 18.45
C GLY A 291 -7.93 3.31 17.90
N PRO A 292 -7.79 3.47 16.58
CA PRO A 292 -6.52 3.87 15.99
C PRO A 292 -6.20 5.30 16.45
N ASP A 293 -5.06 5.50 17.10
CA ASP A 293 -4.72 6.84 17.62
C ASP A 293 -4.27 7.82 16.51
N GLU A 294 -3.83 7.35 15.34
CA GLU A 294 -3.35 8.19 14.23
C GLU A 294 -4.23 8.15 12.97
N SER A 295 -4.63 6.99 12.45
CA SER A 295 -5.35 6.90 11.17
C SER A 295 -6.44 5.84 11.15
N PHE A 296 -7.65 6.24 10.77
CA PHE A 296 -8.77 5.36 10.47
C PHE A 296 -9.16 5.50 9.01
N ILE A 297 -9.08 4.39 8.27
CA ILE A 297 -9.41 4.32 6.86
C ILE A 297 -10.47 3.24 6.66
N LEU A 298 -11.62 3.62 6.11
CA LEU A 298 -12.68 2.73 5.69
C LEU A 298 -12.80 2.74 4.16
N HIS A 299 -12.54 1.60 3.56
CA HIS A 299 -12.79 1.33 2.16
C HIS A 299 -14.06 0.50 1.99
N ALA A 300 -15.18 1.18 1.78
CA ALA A 300 -16.43 0.53 1.37
C ALA A 300 -16.46 0.39 -0.16
N PHE A 301 -16.53 -0.85 -0.66
CA PHE A 301 -16.60 -1.17 -2.09
C PHE A 301 -17.96 -1.78 -2.43
N ALA A 302 -18.53 -1.42 -3.58
CA ALA A 302 -19.72 -2.06 -4.15
C ALA A 302 -20.96 -2.12 -3.24
N VAL A 303 -21.05 -1.24 -2.24
CA VAL A 303 -22.23 -1.15 -1.37
C VAL A 303 -23.38 -0.56 -2.18
N ARG A 304 -24.45 -1.33 -2.36
CA ARG A 304 -25.64 -0.87 -3.10
C ARG A 304 -26.45 0.10 -2.25
N ALA A 305 -26.43 -0.12 -0.94
CA ALA A 305 -27.10 0.72 0.02
C ALA A 305 -26.29 1.98 0.36
N LYS A 306 -27.02 2.99 0.83
CA LYS A 306 -26.44 4.22 1.38
C LYS A 306 -25.72 3.87 2.69
N HIS A 307 -24.39 3.93 2.69
CA HIS A 307 -23.55 3.58 3.82
C HIS A 307 -23.38 4.78 4.77
N VAL A 308 -24.27 4.93 5.75
CA VAL A 308 -24.19 6.02 6.75
C VAL A 308 -23.32 5.59 7.92
N VAL A 309 -22.39 6.46 8.34
CA VAL A 309 -21.58 6.26 9.55
C VAL A 309 -22.38 6.66 10.78
N PRO A 310 -22.62 5.76 11.76
CA PRO A 310 -23.33 6.10 12.98
C PRO A 310 -22.58 7.17 13.78
N SER A 311 -23.29 8.21 14.21
CA SER A 311 -22.72 9.29 15.03
C SER A 311 -22.04 8.75 16.31
N GLU A 312 -22.62 7.70 16.93
CA GLU A 312 -22.02 7.06 18.11
C GLU A 312 -20.68 6.39 17.82
N PHE A 313 -20.46 5.90 16.60
CA PHE A 313 -19.13 5.43 16.20
C PHE A 313 -18.14 6.58 16.10
N VAL A 314 -18.53 7.69 15.44
CA VAL A 314 -17.69 8.88 15.28
C VAL A 314 -17.28 9.48 16.63
N LYS A 315 -18.23 9.58 17.56
CA LYS A 315 -18.00 10.10 18.92
C LYS A 315 -17.13 9.18 19.78
N GLY A 316 -17.11 7.88 19.47
CA GLY A 316 -16.27 6.89 20.15
C GLY A 316 -14.82 6.84 19.66
N LEU A 317 -14.46 7.57 18.61
CA LEU A 317 -13.10 7.62 18.10
C LEU A 317 -12.15 8.42 19.02
N PRO A 318 -10.86 8.07 19.05
CA PRO A 318 -9.89 8.75 19.89
C PRO A 318 -9.65 10.18 19.39
N LEU A 319 -9.52 11.12 20.34
CA LEU A 319 -9.28 12.54 20.04
C LEU A 319 -7.91 12.81 19.40
N THR A 320 -6.99 11.84 19.47
CA THR A 320 -5.64 11.92 18.88
C THR A 320 -5.62 11.72 17.37
N LEU A 321 -6.74 11.27 16.78
CA LEU A 321 -6.84 10.88 15.38
C LEU A 321 -6.36 12.00 14.44
N ARG A 322 -5.50 11.63 13.50
CA ARG A 322 -4.91 12.53 12.50
C ARG A 322 -5.53 12.37 11.13
N GLU A 323 -5.99 11.18 10.79
CA GLU A 323 -6.65 10.90 9.52
C GLU A 323 -7.96 10.15 9.73
N PHE A 324 -9.04 10.68 9.16
CA PHE A 324 -10.34 10.03 9.09
C PHE A 324 -10.79 9.96 7.64
N VAL A 325 -10.70 8.78 7.03
CA VAL A 325 -10.96 8.56 5.62
C VAL A 325 -12.03 7.48 5.48
N VAL A 326 -13.28 7.88 5.29
CA VAL A 326 -14.41 6.95 5.09
C VAL A 326 -14.94 6.94 3.66
N GLY A 327 -14.29 7.67 2.76
CA GLY A 327 -14.47 7.58 1.31
C GLY A 327 -15.89 7.87 0.88
N GLU A 328 -16.61 6.83 0.46
CA GLU A 328 -18.00 6.93 -0.02
C GLU A 328 -19.03 6.91 1.11
N ALA A 329 -18.64 6.49 2.32
CA ALA A 329 -19.55 6.47 3.45
C ALA A 329 -19.94 7.90 3.85
N GLU A 330 -21.22 8.06 4.18
CA GLU A 330 -21.81 9.35 4.47
C GLU A 330 -21.74 9.69 5.95
N LEU A 331 -21.38 10.94 6.23
CA LEU A 331 -21.42 11.56 7.55
C LEU A 331 -22.49 12.66 7.58
N ALA A 332 -23.10 12.85 8.74
CA ALA A 332 -23.85 14.06 9.02
C ALA A 332 -22.88 15.25 9.14
N LEU A 333 -23.32 16.45 8.74
CA LEU A 333 -22.49 17.66 8.90
C LEU A 333 -22.17 17.97 10.37
N SER A 334 -23.07 17.59 11.29
CA SER A 334 -22.81 17.67 12.73
C SER A 334 -21.63 16.80 13.16
N ASP A 335 -21.47 15.62 12.56
CA ASP A 335 -20.36 14.70 12.84
C ASP A 335 -19.05 15.23 12.23
N VAL A 336 -19.10 15.81 11.02
CA VAL A 336 -17.96 16.53 10.41
C VAL A 336 -17.50 17.67 11.31
N SER A 337 -18.45 18.47 11.82
CA SER A 337 -18.16 19.55 12.75
C SER A 337 -17.57 19.05 14.07
N PHE A 338 -18.13 17.96 14.62
CA PHE A 338 -17.61 17.31 15.81
C PHE A 338 -16.16 16.85 15.63
N LEU A 339 -15.84 16.18 14.51
CA LEU A 339 -14.48 15.73 14.18
C LEU A 339 -13.51 16.91 14.14
N CYS A 340 -13.85 17.96 13.39
CA CYS A 340 -12.98 19.12 13.21
C CYS A 340 -12.79 19.91 14.53
N LYS A 341 -13.81 19.95 15.39
CA LYS A 341 -13.76 20.65 16.69
C LYS A 341 -13.03 19.85 17.76
N SER A 342 -13.25 18.54 17.82
CA SER A 342 -12.80 17.70 18.93
C SER A 342 -11.42 17.08 18.69
N MET A 343 -11.08 16.79 17.43
CA MET A 343 -9.79 16.20 17.06
C MET A 343 -8.82 17.27 16.57
N CYS A 344 -8.16 17.95 17.50
CA CYS A 344 -7.25 19.06 17.20
C CYS A 344 -6.07 18.66 16.30
N ASN A 345 -5.74 17.36 16.23
CA ASN A 345 -4.67 16.80 15.41
C ASN A 345 -5.13 16.30 14.03
N LEU A 346 -6.40 16.48 13.67
CA LEU A 346 -6.96 16.04 12.40
C LEU A 346 -6.34 16.82 11.23
N ILE A 347 -5.58 16.11 10.40
CA ILE A 347 -4.86 16.63 9.24
C ILE A 347 -5.58 16.26 7.94
N ARG A 348 -6.26 15.10 7.91
CA ARG A 348 -6.94 14.58 6.73
C ARG A 348 -8.35 14.12 7.05
N LEU A 349 -9.32 14.66 6.32
CA LEU A 349 -10.73 14.25 6.39
C LEU A 349 -11.25 13.92 5.00
N GLU A 350 -11.74 12.70 4.79
CA GLU A 350 -12.39 12.31 3.54
C GLU A 350 -13.68 11.55 3.79
N CYS A 351 -14.81 12.03 3.26
CA CYS A 351 -16.13 11.42 3.47
C CYS A 351 -17.15 11.86 2.42
N SER A 352 -18.30 11.20 2.40
CA SER A 352 -19.49 11.72 1.72
C SER A 352 -20.35 12.56 2.67
N VAL A 353 -21.06 13.56 2.15
CA VAL A 353 -22.02 14.39 2.91
C VAL A 353 -23.32 14.57 2.12
N GLN A 354 -24.45 14.61 2.83
CA GLN A 354 -25.79 14.79 2.24
C GLN A 354 -26.20 16.26 2.16
N THR A 355 -25.33 17.12 1.64
CA THR A 355 -25.67 18.54 1.45
C THR A 355 -25.31 18.96 0.03
N GLN A 356 -26.06 19.93 -0.50
CA GLN A 356 -25.67 20.69 -1.69
C GLN A 356 -25.06 22.04 -1.32
N ASP A 357 -25.24 22.46 -0.06
CA ASP A 357 -24.78 23.74 0.43
C ASP A 357 -23.30 23.65 0.83
N ILE A 358 -22.45 24.21 -0.03
CA ILE A 358 -21.02 24.31 0.19
C ILE A 358 -20.68 25.22 1.40
N LEU A 359 -21.52 26.19 1.74
CA LEU A 359 -21.31 27.05 2.91
C LEU A 359 -21.55 26.27 4.20
N ALA A 360 -22.51 25.34 4.21
CA ALA A 360 -22.69 24.44 5.35
C ALA A 360 -21.47 23.52 5.54
N VAL A 361 -20.83 23.08 4.46
CA VAL A 361 -19.56 22.32 4.53
C VAL A 361 -18.42 23.20 5.06
N GLU A 362 -18.30 24.44 4.58
CA GLU A 362 -17.33 25.46 5.05
C GLU A 362 -17.45 25.65 6.57
N GLN A 363 -18.67 25.87 7.06
CA GLN A 363 -18.95 26.03 8.48
C GLN A 363 -18.60 24.78 9.29
N ALA A 364 -18.91 23.58 8.77
CA ALA A 364 -18.62 22.33 9.45
C ALA A 364 -17.10 22.11 9.62
N ILE A 365 -16.28 22.43 8.62
CA ILE A 365 -14.82 22.30 8.72
C ILE A 365 -14.15 23.49 9.40
N GLY A 366 -14.90 24.57 9.67
CA GLY A 366 -14.38 25.85 10.15
C GLY A 366 -13.49 25.78 11.41
N MET A 367 -13.69 24.75 12.24
CA MET A 367 -12.94 24.55 13.48
C MET A 367 -11.66 23.69 13.32
N GLY A 368 -11.42 23.11 12.14
CA GLY A 368 -10.30 22.20 11.89
C GLY A 368 -8.98 22.92 11.61
N GLN A 369 -8.32 23.38 12.68
CA GLN A 369 -7.12 24.24 12.58
C GLN A 369 -5.93 23.60 11.86
N ARG A 370 -5.78 22.27 11.97
CA ARG A 370 -4.65 21.51 11.38
C ARG A 370 -5.00 20.77 10.10
N LEU A 371 -6.21 20.98 9.55
CA LEU A 371 -6.64 20.31 8.33
C LEU A 371 -5.77 20.74 7.15
N ARG A 372 -5.08 19.78 6.54
CA ARG A 372 -4.27 19.98 5.32
C ARG A 372 -4.96 19.47 4.08
N ARG A 373 -5.83 18.47 4.26
CA ARG A 373 -6.55 17.80 3.18
C ARG A 373 -7.98 17.52 3.59
N VAL A 374 -8.93 18.02 2.80
CA VAL A 374 -10.33 17.62 2.89
C VAL A 374 -10.79 17.05 1.56
N LYS A 375 -11.60 16.01 1.57
CA LYS A 375 -12.25 15.48 0.38
C LYS A 375 -13.70 15.13 0.68
N PHE A 376 -14.62 15.85 0.05
CA PHE A 376 -16.04 15.62 0.19
C PHE A 376 -16.64 15.06 -1.09
N ARG A 377 -17.51 14.08 -0.96
CA ARG A 377 -18.40 13.63 -2.02
C ARG A 377 -19.83 14.01 -1.65
N GLY A 378 -20.57 14.59 -2.59
CA GLY A 378 -21.95 14.97 -2.35
C GLY A 378 -22.66 15.27 -3.65
N ARG A 379 -23.93 14.85 -3.74
CA ARG A 379 -24.74 15.09 -4.93
C ARG A 379 -24.92 16.59 -5.11
N GLY A 380 -24.47 17.14 -6.24
CA GLY A 380 -24.69 18.53 -6.61
C GLY A 380 -23.75 19.55 -5.96
N ILE A 381 -22.84 19.15 -5.08
CA ILE A 381 -21.82 20.07 -4.55
C ILE A 381 -20.88 20.48 -5.68
N LYS A 382 -20.73 21.78 -5.87
CA LYS A 382 -19.73 22.37 -6.78
C LYS A 382 -18.95 23.42 -6.01
N MET A 383 -17.66 23.47 -6.24
CA MET A 383 -16.79 24.49 -5.66
C MET A 383 -16.04 25.21 -6.78
N SER A 384 -15.98 26.54 -6.70
CA SER A 384 -15.19 27.33 -7.64
C SER A 384 -13.74 27.43 -7.17
N ARG A 385 -12.81 27.75 -8.08
CA ARG A 385 -11.40 28.04 -7.72
C ARG A 385 -11.28 29.20 -6.72
N VAL A 386 -12.14 30.21 -6.85
CA VAL A 386 -12.16 31.38 -5.97
C VAL A 386 -12.54 30.97 -4.55
N GLN A 387 -13.56 30.12 -4.42
CA GLN A 387 -13.98 29.60 -3.12
C GLN A 387 -12.93 28.66 -2.51
N ALA A 388 -12.33 27.78 -3.31
CA ALA A 388 -11.22 26.93 -2.87
C ALA A 388 -10.06 27.75 -2.31
N ARG A 389 -9.67 28.82 -3.03
CA ARG A 389 -8.63 29.76 -2.61
C ARG A 389 -9.01 30.46 -1.30
N LYS A 390 -10.27 30.91 -1.17
CA LYS A 390 -10.79 31.51 0.06
C LYS A 390 -10.60 30.57 1.26
N TRP A 391 -11.05 29.32 1.14
CA TRP A 391 -10.90 28.31 2.20
C TRP A 391 -9.43 28.07 2.57
N MET A 392 -8.53 27.96 1.58
CA MET A 392 -7.10 27.73 1.86
C MET A 392 -6.39 28.94 2.50
N ILE A 393 -6.93 30.15 2.33
CA ILE A 393 -6.43 31.36 2.99
C ILE A 393 -6.95 31.42 4.43
N GLU A 394 -8.26 31.19 4.63
CA GLU A 394 -8.90 31.19 5.96
C GLU A 394 -8.39 30.03 6.84
N HIS A 395 -8.13 28.87 6.23
CA HIS A 395 -7.50 27.71 6.86
C HIS A 395 -6.05 27.60 6.42
N ALA A 396 -5.16 28.29 7.13
CA ALA A 396 -3.76 28.46 6.73
C ALA A 396 -2.99 27.16 6.43
N GLU A 397 -3.37 26.00 7.00
CA GLU A 397 -2.76 24.69 6.70
C GLU A 397 -3.40 23.94 5.52
N LEU A 398 -4.60 24.32 5.09
CA LEU A 398 -5.36 23.61 4.06
C LEU A 398 -4.72 23.83 2.68
N ARG A 399 -4.33 22.73 2.02
CA ARG A 399 -3.67 22.77 0.70
C ARG A 399 -4.32 21.89 -0.34
N ASN A 400 -5.10 20.91 0.07
CA ASN A 400 -5.78 19.99 -0.84
C ASN A 400 -7.27 19.97 -0.50
N ILE A 401 -8.10 20.37 -1.45
CA ILE A 401 -9.56 20.31 -1.32
C ILE A 401 -10.07 19.45 -2.47
N GLY A 402 -10.68 18.32 -2.16
CA GLY A 402 -11.38 17.50 -3.13
C GLY A 402 -12.89 17.67 -2.98
N ILE A 403 -13.58 18.02 -4.07
CA ILE A 403 -15.05 18.07 -4.10
C ILE A 403 -15.48 17.21 -5.28
N ASN A 404 -16.12 16.08 -5.00
CA ASN A 404 -16.48 15.08 -6.01
C ASN A 404 -15.24 14.63 -6.82
N SER A 405 -15.22 14.89 -8.12
CA SER A 405 -14.11 14.56 -9.03
C SER A 405 -13.02 15.63 -9.10
N ASP A 406 -13.26 16.81 -8.55
CA ASP A 406 -12.38 17.96 -8.70
C ASP A 406 -11.42 18.04 -7.52
N MET A 407 -10.12 18.13 -7.83
CA MET A 407 -9.07 18.29 -6.83
C MET A 407 -8.41 19.66 -6.99
N PHE A 408 -8.54 20.50 -5.97
CA PHE A 408 -7.92 21.82 -5.88
C PHE A 408 -6.65 21.71 -5.05
N LYS A 409 -5.51 22.13 -5.62
CA LYS A 409 -4.20 22.12 -4.96
C LYS A 409 -3.66 23.53 -4.83
N GLY A 410 -3.43 23.97 -3.61
CA GLY A 410 -2.84 25.26 -3.30
C GLY A 410 -1.32 25.20 -3.20
N LYS A 411 -0.63 26.11 -3.89
CA LYS A 411 0.82 26.32 -3.75
C LYS A 411 1.12 27.81 -3.68
N TRP A 412 1.94 28.20 -2.70
CA TRP A 412 2.50 29.54 -2.65
C TRP A 412 3.50 29.72 -3.78
N VAL A 413 3.27 30.72 -4.62
CA VAL A 413 4.15 31.09 -5.72
C VAL A 413 4.55 32.56 -5.56
N LEU A 414 5.80 32.86 -5.89
CA LEU A 414 6.26 34.24 -5.97
C LEU A 414 5.85 34.77 -7.36
N ASP A 415 4.89 35.67 -7.35
CA ASP A 415 4.44 36.44 -8.50
C ASP A 415 5.23 37.75 -8.57
N ALA A 416 5.66 38.16 -9.77
CA ALA A 416 6.54 39.31 -9.94
C ALA A 416 5.84 40.64 -9.59
N GLU A 417 4.52 40.72 -9.73
CA GLU A 417 3.74 41.93 -9.50
C GLU A 417 3.08 41.93 -8.13
N GLN A 418 2.58 40.77 -7.70
CA GLN A 418 1.76 40.62 -6.50
C GLN A 418 2.51 40.06 -5.29
N GLY A 419 3.79 39.69 -5.47
CA GLY A 419 4.59 39.07 -4.43
C GLY A 419 4.13 37.64 -4.14
N LEU A 420 4.07 37.24 -2.87
CA LEU A 420 3.73 35.86 -2.51
C LEU A 420 2.22 35.63 -2.62
N VAL A 421 1.78 34.90 -3.65
CA VAL A 421 0.37 34.61 -3.94
C VAL A 421 0.08 33.13 -3.82
N LEU A 422 -1.07 32.77 -3.24
CA LEU A 422 -1.56 31.39 -3.25
C LEU A 422 -2.20 31.08 -4.60
N ARG A 423 -1.49 30.30 -5.42
CA ARG A 423 -2.01 29.75 -6.68
C ARG A 423 -2.77 28.46 -6.40
N VAL A 424 -3.96 28.35 -6.97
CA VAL A 424 -4.80 27.14 -6.87
C VAL A 424 -4.92 26.51 -8.25
N ASP A 425 -4.30 25.36 -8.43
CA ASP A 425 -4.43 24.55 -9.63
C ASP A 425 -5.58 23.54 -9.45
N VAL A 426 -6.30 23.26 -10.54
CA VAL A 426 -7.36 22.24 -10.57
C VAL A 426 -6.86 21.06 -11.37
N ALA A 427 -6.80 19.91 -10.72
CA ALA A 427 -6.61 18.64 -11.37
C ALA A 427 -7.92 17.86 -11.32
N ALA A 428 -8.22 17.13 -12.39
CA ALA A 428 -9.10 15.98 -12.23
C ALA A 428 -8.46 15.05 -11.21
N ASP A 429 -9.25 14.47 -10.31
CA ASP A 429 -8.73 13.51 -9.36
C ASP A 429 -8.15 12.30 -10.11
N GLY A 430 -6.82 12.31 -10.30
CA GLY A 430 -6.08 11.27 -11.00
C GLY A 430 -6.15 9.93 -10.29
N ASN A 431 -6.58 9.93 -9.02
CA ASN A 431 -7.03 8.74 -8.32
C ASN A 431 -8.45 8.41 -8.78
N ARG A 432 -8.58 7.84 -9.98
CA ARG A 432 -9.58 6.78 -10.15
C ARG A 432 -9.23 5.75 -9.08
N TRP A 433 -10.01 5.74 -8.02
CA TRP A 433 -9.91 4.84 -6.87
C TRP A 433 -9.47 3.47 -7.37
N GLY A 434 -8.34 2.98 -6.84
CA GLY A 434 -7.76 1.70 -7.24
C GLY A 434 -8.82 0.61 -7.19
N THR A 435 -9.23 0.18 -8.37
CA THR A 435 -9.90 -1.11 -8.63
C THR A 435 -8.98 -2.24 -8.26
#